data_AF-A0A5D2ZKX9-F1
#
_entry.id   AF-A0A5D2ZKX9-F1
#
_cell.length_a   1.000
_cell.length_b   1.000
_cell.length_c   1.000
_cell.angle_alpha   90.00
_cell.angle_beta   90.00
_cell.angle_gamma   90.00
#
_symmetry.space_group_name_H-M   'P 1'
#
loop_
_entity.id
_entity.type
_entity.pdbx_description
1 polymer ?
#
loop_
_entity_poly.entity_id
_entity_poly.type
_entity_poly.pdbx_seq_one_letter_code
_entity_poly.pdbx_strand_id
1 'polypeptide(L)'
;MYNSKSSLLLLLFLINSFIFFCNADSGTKCSNTSSLIGFESNFTMVQHQLRGHFKILDDCSFQVSRFDMLSGSSDVVFWGAVAVDFSNITRGFPISDHRLNQTTYKNASFSIQLLPNVTWDQIKVLSVWDVTTLSDFGHLTLPTNGSDLYPGRVHTMFDNCKNLSGNYRVRWSLNVEDNWIEIGLEAATKTMNYMAFGWANPNRTKELMLGADIAVAAFTEEARGEKKSGYLAIAFGGEMVNSYAYVGWIDNAGKGRLNTYWIDGKDASNVHLTNENLTHVRCKSENGIITFEFTRPFNPSCSSHDKKKECKNILDPTTPLRVVWAMGAKWSEHLSERNMHSVTSQRPVRVMLLRGSSEAEQDLRPVLAVHGFMMFLAWGILLPGGILAARYLKHVKGDGWYQIHVYLQYSGLAIILLAVLFAVAELHGFFVSSLHVKFGIAAIFCACVQPVNAYLRPKKPDHGVEASSNRIIWEYFHVIVGRGAIVVGIAALFTGMKHLGERYKGENVHGLSWALIIWFLIGALLVIYLEYRERQRRRDRFLGRGNWVLGNVEEDDSVDLLNPHHASARTGSQNSGLMEVQLEPLSR
;
A
#
# COMPACT_ATOMS: atom_id res chain seq x y z
N MET A 1 35.83 14.07 42.68
CA MET A 1 35.40 12.65 42.66
C MET A 1 34.06 12.54 41.94
N TYR A 2 33.77 11.41 41.28
CA TYR A 2 32.58 11.15 40.44
C TYR A 2 32.42 12.07 39.19
N ASN A 3 32.28 11.57 37.96
CA ASN A 3 32.47 10.19 37.50
C ASN A 3 32.87 10.12 36.00
N SER A 4 34.19 10.16 35.73
CA SER A 4 34.78 10.04 34.37
C SER A 4 34.37 8.75 33.63
N LYS A 5 33.89 7.73 34.35
CA LYS A 5 33.52 6.42 33.82
C LYS A 5 32.41 6.45 32.76
N SER A 6 31.50 7.43 32.79
CA SER A 6 30.39 7.51 31.82
C SER A 6 30.87 7.91 30.41
N SER A 7 31.85 8.81 30.31
CA SER A 7 32.42 9.21 29.02
C SER A 7 33.30 8.10 28.41
N LEU A 8 34.03 7.36 29.26
CA LEU A 8 34.82 6.22 28.83
C LEU A 8 33.94 5.06 28.34
N LEU A 9 32.80 4.79 28.99
CA LEU A 9 31.83 3.80 28.48
C LEU A 9 31.23 4.21 27.14
N LEU A 10 30.88 5.48 26.94
CA LEU A 10 30.34 5.95 25.66
C LEU A 10 31.38 5.81 24.53
N LEU A 11 32.65 6.13 24.82
CA LEU A 11 33.74 5.97 23.87
C LEU A 11 34.04 4.49 23.56
N LEU A 12 34.01 3.60 24.58
CA LEU A 12 34.15 2.14 24.39
C LEU A 12 32.96 1.51 23.66
N PHE A 13 31.75 2.07 23.78
CA PHE A 13 30.57 1.61 23.04
C PHE A 13 30.62 2.04 21.57
N LEU A 14 31.12 3.25 21.30
CA LEU A 14 31.38 3.73 19.94
C LEU A 14 32.55 2.97 19.28
N ILE A 15 33.63 2.65 20.01
CA ILE A 15 34.74 1.85 19.49
C ILE A 15 34.33 0.39 19.25
N ASN A 16 33.51 -0.22 20.11
CA ASN A 16 32.96 -1.57 19.84
C ASN A 16 31.97 -1.60 18.66
N SER A 17 31.31 -0.50 18.36
CA SER A 17 30.41 -0.39 17.19
C SER A 17 31.15 -0.23 15.85
N PHE A 18 32.48 -0.12 15.86
CA PHE A 18 33.34 -0.06 14.66
C PHE A 18 34.26 -1.28 14.50
N ILE A 19 34.11 -2.33 15.33
CA ILE A 19 34.90 -3.58 15.24
C ILE A 19 34.05 -4.77 14.71
N PHE A 20 32.72 -4.66 14.72
CA PHE A 20 31.88 -5.54 13.90
C PHE A 20 31.74 -4.97 12.48
N PHE A 21 32.16 -5.76 11.48
CA PHE A 21 32.37 -5.43 10.05
C PHE A 21 33.76 -4.95 9.64
N CYS A 22 34.80 -5.71 10.01
CA CYS A 22 35.94 -5.93 9.11
C CYS A 22 36.69 -7.23 9.41
N ASN A 23 35.98 -8.37 9.44
CA ASN A 23 36.60 -9.61 8.99
C ASN A 23 36.71 -9.50 7.45
N ALA A 24 37.78 -8.86 7.00
CA ALA A 24 38.29 -9.09 5.66
C ALA A 24 38.85 -10.52 5.67
N ASP A 25 37.96 -11.50 5.46
CA ASP A 25 38.34 -12.89 5.44
C ASP A 25 39.40 -13.10 4.37
N SER A 26 40.50 -13.75 4.72
CA SER A 26 41.67 -13.85 3.84
C SER A 26 41.25 -14.63 2.61
N GLY A 27 41.18 -13.95 1.45
CA GLY A 27 40.53 -14.44 0.25
C GLY A 27 40.80 -15.91 0.00
N THR A 28 39.77 -16.74 0.19
CA THR A 28 39.81 -18.16 -0.11
C THR A 28 40.29 -18.30 -1.55
N LYS A 29 41.38 -19.03 -1.78
CA LYS A 29 41.90 -19.23 -3.13
C LYS A 29 40.89 -20.07 -3.90
N CYS A 30 40.00 -19.39 -4.61
CA CYS A 30 39.03 -20.00 -5.48
C CYS A 30 39.76 -20.81 -6.54
N SER A 31 39.30 -22.05 -6.71
CA SER A 31 39.83 -22.98 -7.68
C SER A 31 39.38 -22.58 -9.08
N ASN A 32 40.11 -23.09 -10.08
CA ASN A 32 39.77 -22.94 -11.49
C ASN A 32 39.55 -24.34 -12.09
N THR A 33 38.51 -25.04 -11.63
CA THR A 33 38.27 -26.46 -11.96
C THR A 33 37.00 -26.72 -12.78
N SER A 34 36.06 -25.79 -12.79
CA SER A 34 34.84 -25.88 -13.61
C SER A 34 35.12 -25.76 -15.11
N SER A 35 34.49 -26.62 -15.91
CA SER A 35 34.52 -26.56 -17.37
C SER A 35 33.76 -25.35 -17.96
N LEU A 36 33.13 -24.53 -17.11
CA LEU A 36 32.38 -23.32 -17.50
C LEU A 36 33.19 -22.03 -17.33
N ILE A 37 34.43 -22.09 -16.84
CA ILE A 37 35.29 -20.91 -16.70
C ILE A 37 35.58 -20.30 -18.06
N GLY A 38 35.44 -18.98 -18.16
CA GLY A 38 35.55 -18.27 -19.43
C GLY A 38 34.33 -18.39 -20.34
N PHE A 39 33.25 -19.06 -19.92
CA PHE A 39 31.97 -18.98 -20.62
C PHE A 39 31.48 -17.54 -20.65
N GLU A 40 31.13 -17.07 -21.84
CA GLU A 40 30.61 -15.73 -22.10
C GLU A 40 29.24 -15.82 -22.80
N SER A 41 28.28 -15.01 -22.36
CA SER A 41 26.97 -14.91 -22.99
C SER A 41 26.34 -13.54 -22.75
N ASN A 42 25.32 -13.19 -23.51
CA ASN A 42 24.48 -12.03 -23.24
C ASN A 42 23.19 -12.49 -22.56
N PHE A 43 22.65 -11.69 -21.64
CA PHE A 43 21.32 -11.96 -21.09
C PHE A 43 20.24 -11.87 -22.17
N THR A 44 19.37 -12.87 -22.22
CA THR A 44 18.08 -12.79 -22.92
C THR A 44 17.16 -11.89 -22.11
N MET A 45 16.77 -10.76 -22.70
CA MET A 45 15.89 -9.77 -22.08
C MET A 45 14.46 -10.29 -22.00
N VAL A 46 13.85 -10.23 -20.82
CA VAL A 46 12.43 -10.60 -20.61
C VAL A 46 11.65 -9.38 -20.14
N GLN A 47 12.16 -8.63 -19.15
CA GLN A 47 11.54 -7.40 -18.66
C GLN A 47 12.59 -6.32 -18.31
N HIS A 48 12.13 -5.16 -17.82
CA HIS A 48 12.98 -4.08 -17.30
C HIS A 48 14.08 -3.56 -18.24
N GLN A 49 13.95 -3.81 -19.56
CA GLN A 49 14.95 -3.52 -20.60
C GLN A 49 16.35 -4.05 -20.27
N LEU A 50 16.41 -5.19 -19.56
CA LEU A 50 17.66 -5.75 -19.09
C LEU A 50 18.61 -6.07 -20.27
N ARG A 51 19.83 -5.56 -20.19
CA ARG A 51 20.94 -5.89 -21.09
C ARG A 51 22.19 -6.10 -20.24
N GLY A 52 23.05 -7.00 -20.68
CA GLY A 52 24.31 -7.25 -20.01
C GLY A 52 25.07 -8.37 -20.69
N HIS A 53 26.39 -8.30 -20.60
CA HIS A 53 27.31 -9.32 -21.05
C HIS A 53 27.95 -10.00 -19.84
N PHE A 54 27.65 -11.28 -19.67
CA PHE A 54 28.04 -12.13 -18.56
C PHE A 54 29.27 -12.96 -18.91
N LYS A 55 30.18 -13.12 -17.96
CA LYS A 55 31.40 -13.92 -18.07
C LYS A 55 31.71 -14.64 -16.76
N ILE A 56 31.99 -15.94 -16.79
CA ILE A 56 32.50 -16.67 -15.61
C ILE A 56 34.02 -16.46 -15.51
N LEU A 57 34.51 -16.07 -14.33
CA LEU A 57 35.93 -15.78 -14.09
C LEU A 57 36.67 -16.97 -13.45
N ASP A 58 36.06 -17.60 -12.45
CA ASP A 58 36.61 -18.71 -11.67
C ASP A 58 35.46 -19.54 -11.04
N ASP A 59 35.77 -20.56 -10.21
CA ASP A 59 34.75 -21.41 -9.57
C ASP A 59 33.84 -20.65 -8.58
N CYS A 60 34.24 -19.45 -8.13
CA CYS A 60 33.52 -18.64 -7.15
C CYS A 60 32.92 -17.35 -7.73
N SER A 61 33.30 -16.90 -8.92
CA SER A 61 33.03 -15.53 -9.33
C SER A 61 32.73 -15.33 -10.82
N PHE A 62 31.94 -14.29 -11.08
CA PHE A 62 31.52 -13.89 -12.41
C PHE A 62 31.53 -12.38 -12.59
N GLN A 63 31.71 -11.95 -13.83
CA GLN A 63 31.64 -10.57 -14.24
C GLN A 63 30.35 -10.34 -15.04
N VAL A 64 29.71 -9.20 -14.79
CA VAL A 64 28.67 -8.66 -15.68
C VAL A 64 29.13 -7.29 -16.15
N SER A 65 29.14 -7.07 -17.45
CA SER A 65 29.59 -5.82 -18.08
C SER A 65 28.53 -5.29 -19.04
N ARG A 66 28.59 -3.99 -19.36
CA ARG A 66 27.58 -3.31 -20.20
C ARG A 66 26.14 -3.52 -19.68
N PHE A 67 25.97 -3.44 -18.36
CA PHE A 67 24.70 -3.71 -17.72
C PHE A 67 23.77 -2.50 -17.73
N ASP A 68 22.66 -2.62 -18.45
CA ASP A 68 21.55 -1.66 -18.46
C ASP A 68 20.31 -2.33 -17.86
N MET A 69 19.61 -1.65 -16.95
CA MET A 69 18.36 -2.16 -16.36
C MET A 69 17.52 -1.03 -15.75
N LEU A 70 16.22 -1.01 -16.03
CA LEU A 70 15.26 -0.11 -15.38
C LEU A 70 14.96 -0.54 -13.93
N SER A 71 14.43 0.38 -13.11
CA SER A 71 14.12 0.15 -11.68
C SER A 71 13.28 -1.12 -11.48
N GLY A 72 13.75 -2.05 -10.65
CA GLY A 72 12.93 -3.16 -10.13
C GLY A 72 12.29 -2.84 -8.78
N SER A 73 11.91 -3.89 -8.04
CA SER A 73 11.69 -3.79 -6.60
C SER A 73 13.01 -3.54 -5.83
N SER A 74 12.93 -3.44 -4.51
CA SER A 74 14.12 -3.40 -3.64
C SER A 74 14.82 -4.76 -3.46
N ASP A 75 14.29 -5.84 -4.02
CA ASP A 75 14.73 -7.23 -3.81
C ASP A 75 15.01 -7.96 -5.14
N VAL A 76 15.78 -7.30 -6.01
CA VAL A 76 16.30 -7.88 -7.26
C VAL A 76 17.68 -8.49 -7.00
N VAL A 77 17.85 -9.76 -7.38
CA VAL A 77 19.05 -10.57 -7.11
C VAL A 77 19.47 -11.38 -8.34
N PHE A 78 20.70 -11.86 -8.33
CA PHE A 78 21.12 -12.93 -9.25
C PHE A 78 20.64 -14.28 -8.72
N TRP A 79 20.02 -15.07 -9.58
CA TRP A 79 19.22 -16.23 -9.21
C TRP A 79 19.54 -17.45 -10.09
N GLY A 80 19.77 -18.59 -9.47
CA GLY A 80 20.15 -19.84 -10.11
C GLY A 80 19.00 -20.83 -10.13
N ALA A 81 18.78 -21.49 -11.27
CA ALA A 81 17.75 -22.49 -11.45
C ALA A 81 18.21 -23.67 -12.32
N VAL A 82 17.54 -24.80 -12.18
CA VAL A 82 17.88 -26.06 -12.88
C VAL A 82 17.28 -26.18 -14.29
N ALA A 83 16.33 -25.32 -14.66
CA ALA A 83 15.72 -25.22 -15.99
C ALA A 83 14.93 -23.90 -16.14
N VAL A 84 14.60 -23.54 -17.39
CA VAL A 84 13.93 -22.27 -17.75
C VAL A 84 12.42 -22.30 -17.47
N ASP A 85 11.83 -23.48 -17.26
CA ASP A 85 10.40 -23.58 -16.98
C ASP A 85 10.03 -22.94 -15.63
N PHE A 86 8.79 -22.44 -15.56
CA PHE A 86 8.29 -21.71 -14.40
C PHE A 86 8.41 -22.48 -13.07
N SER A 87 8.25 -23.81 -13.09
CA SER A 87 8.31 -24.62 -11.88
C SER A 87 9.72 -24.74 -11.31
N ASN A 88 10.74 -24.66 -12.16
CA ASN A 88 12.13 -24.76 -11.78
C ASN A 88 12.76 -23.39 -11.52
N ILE A 89 12.39 -22.35 -12.27
CA ILE A 89 12.89 -20.99 -12.02
C ILE A 89 12.36 -20.43 -10.68
N THR A 90 11.08 -20.62 -10.34
CA THR A 90 10.52 -20.16 -9.05
C THR A 90 11.01 -20.99 -7.86
N ARG A 91 11.53 -22.21 -8.08
CA ARG A 91 12.19 -23.04 -7.06
C ARG A 91 13.72 -22.91 -7.05
N GLY A 92 14.25 -21.92 -7.77
CA GLY A 92 15.67 -21.60 -7.74
C GLY A 92 16.14 -21.00 -6.41
N PHE A 93 17.33 -20.43 -6.41
CA PHE A 93 17.99 -19.89 -5.22
C PHE A 93 18.83 -18.65 -5.58
N PRO A 94 19.02 -17.69 -4.64
CA PRO A 94 19.96 -16.60 -4.85
C PRO A 94 21.38 -17.16 -4.94
N ILE A 95 22.17 -16.71 -5.91
CA ILE A 95 23.54 -17.21 -6.12
C ILE A 95 24.60 -16.30 -5.48
N SER A 96 24.22 -15.09 -5.06
CA SER A 96 25.11 -14.08 -4.48
C SER A 96 24.33 -13.15 -3.54
N ASP A 97 25.01 -12.57 -2.55
CA ASP A 97 24.49 -11.49 -1.71
C ASP A 97 24.36 -10.14 -2.45
N HIS A 98 24.88 -10.01 -3.68
CA HIS A 98 24.85 -8.77 -4.45
C HIS A 98 23.43 -8.42 -4.94
N ARG A 99 22.84 -7.39 -4.31
CA ARG A 99 21.48 -6.88 -4.58
C ARG A 99 21.48 -5.71 -5.57
N LEU A 100 20.58 -5.76 -6.56
CA LEU A 100 20.41 -4.72 -7.58
C LEU A 100 19.38 -3.67 -7.13
N ASN A 101 19.77 -2.83 -6.17
CA ASN A 101 18.89 -1.91 -5.44
C ASN A 101 18.84 -0.46 -5.98
N GLN A 102 19.49 -0.16 -7.10
CA GLN A 102 19.51 1.20 -7.67
C GLN A 102 18.29 1.48 -8.58
N THR A 103 17.93 2.75 -8.72
CA THR A 103 16.75 3.18 -9.49
C THR A 103 16.89 3.01 -11.00
N THR A 104 18.10 2.97 -11.58
CA THR A 104 18.35 2.58 -12.98
C THR A 104 19.84 2.31 -13.13
N TYR A 105 20.20 1.21 -13.80
CA TYR A 105 21.57 0.92 -14.23
C TYR A 105 21.77 1.35 -15.69
N LYS A 106 22.91 1.98 -15.98
CA LYS A 106 23.31 2.40 -17.33
C LYS A 106 24.79 2.07 -17.55
N ASN A 107 25.08 1.17 -18.49
CA ASN A 107 26.40 0.67 -18.84
C ASN A 107 27.26 0.31 -17.61
N ALA A 108 26.63 -0.25 -16.58
CA ALA A 108 27.31 -0.62 -15.34
C ALA A 108 28.17 -1.87 -15.55
N SER A 109 29.14 -2.10 -14.66
CA SER A 109 29.94 -3.33 -14.65
C SER A 109 30.19 -3.77 -13.21
N PHE A 110 30.06 -5.07 -12.96
CA PHE A 110 30.17 -5.70 -11.65
C PHE A 110 31.10 -6.91 -11.74
N SER A 111 31.86 -7.15 -10.67
CA SER A 111 32.49 -8.45 -10.40
C SER A 111 31.85 -8.98 -9.12
N ILE A 112 31.28 -10.18 -9.19
CA ILE A 112 30.35 -10.71 -8.19
C ILE A 112 30.83 -12.08 -7.74
N GLN A 113 30.89 -12.27 -6.42
CA GLN A 113 31.21 -13.53 -5.76
C GLN A 113 29.93 -14.33 -5.50
N LEU A 114 30.01 -15.64 -5.69
CA LEU A 114 28.98 -16.62 -5.37
C LEU A 114 28.91 -16.85 -3.86
N LEU A 115 27.76 -17.34 -3.39
CA LEU A 115 27.61 -17.83 -2.02
C LEU A 115 28.46 -19.10 -1.78
N PRO A 116 29.02 -19.33 -0.58
CA PRO A 116 29.95 -20.44 -0.32
C PRO A 116 29.44 -21.86 -0.60
N ASN A 117 28.11 -22.05 -0.67
CA ASN A 117 27.48 -23.35 -0.93
C ASN A 117 26.99 -23.51 -2.38
N VAL A 118 27.23 -22.52 -3.24
CA VAL A 118 26.74 -22.49 -4.63
C VAL A 118 27.88 -22.82 -5.59
N THR A 119 27.65 -23.81 -6.45
CA THR A 119 28.61 -24.26 -7.47
C THR A 119 27.97 -24.22 -8.86
N TRP A 120 28.79 -23.98 -9.89
CA TRP A 120 28.30 -23.74 -11.26
C TRP A 120 27.51 -24.91 -11.88
N ASP A 121 27.76 -26.15 -11.46
CA ASP A 121 27.04 -27.35 -11.90
C ASP A 121 25.58 -27.40 -11.45
N GLN A 122 25.22 -26.69 -10.37
CA GLN A 122 23.85 -26.58 -9.87
C GLN A 122 23.01 -25.58 -10.69
N ILE A 123 23.66 -24.69 -11.43
CA ILE A 123 23.04 -23.59 -12.17
C ILE A 123 23.00 -23.97 -13.66
N LYS A 124 21.80 -24.25 -14.18
CA LYS A 124 21.59 -24.35 -15.64
C LYS A 124 21.05 -23.06 -16.24
N VAL A 125 20.35 -22.28 -15.43
CA VAL A 125 19.78 -20.99 -15.80
C VAL A 125 20.18 -19.98 -14.74
N LEU A 126 20.75 -18.86 -15.18
CA LEU A 126 21.06 -17.72 -14.34
C LEU A 126 20.16 -16.57 -14.76
N SER A 127 19.29 -16.12 -13.85
CA SER A 127 18.30 -15.07 -14.02
C SER A 127 18.65 -13.86 -13.16
N VAL A 128 18.27 -12.67 -13.61
CA VAL A 128 18.09 -11.51 -12.75
C VAL A 128 16.63 -11.49 -12.32
N TRP A 129 16.40 -11.85 -11.06
CA TRP A 129 15.08 -12.19 -10.53
C TRP A 129 14.64 -11.19 -9.46
N ASP A 130 13.40 -10.74 -9.54
CA ASP A 130 12.75 -9.95 -8.50
C ASP A 130 12.00 -10.89 -7.54
N VAL A 131 12.53 -11.04 -6.33
CA VAL A 131 11.97 -11.89 -5.28
C VAL A 131 10.61 -11.36 -4.80
N THR A 132 10.40 -10.04 -4.81
CA THR A 132 9.14 -9.41 -4.35
C THR A 132 7.99 -9.65 -5.33
N THR A 133 8.27 -9.64 -6.63
CA THR A 133 7.25 -9.82 -7.68
C THR A 133 7.24 -11.21 -8.32
N LEU A 134 8.15 -12.10 -7.91
CA LEU A 134 8.37 -13.43 -8.47
C LEU A 134 8.47 -13.40 -10.01
N SER A 135 9.30 -12.47 -10.52
CA SER A 135 9.40 -12.15 -11.93
C SER A 135 10.86 -12.19 -12.40
N ASP A 136 11.07 -12.77 -13.58
CA ASP A 136 12.35 -12.78 -14.29
C ASP A 136 12.47 -11.51 -15.15
N PHE A 137 13.56 -10.77 -14.98
CA PHE A 137 13.87 -9.61 -15.82
C PHE A 137 14.73 -9.99 -17.02
N GLY A 138 15.43 -11.12 -16.95
CA GLY A 138 16.23 -11.64 -18.04
C GLY A 138 17.19 -12.72 -17.53
N HIS A 139 17.41 -13.73 -18.36
CA HIS A 139 18.18 -14.90 -18.00
C HIS A 139 19.16 -15.32 -19.09
N LEU A 140 20.07 -16.22 -18.74
CA LEU A 140 20.95 -16.93 -19.65
C LEU A 140 20.98 -18.42 -19.28
N THR A 141 21.23 -19.26 -20.26
CA THR A 141 21.38 -20.71 -20.10
C THR A 141 22.86 -21.09 -20.14
N LEU A 142 23.32 -21.84 -19.13
CA LEU A 142 24.67 -22.41 -19.12
C LEU A 142 24.67 -23.77 -19.85
N PRO A 143 25.69 -24.06 -20.67
CA PRO A 143 25.74 -25.30 -21.46
C PRO A 143 25.99 -26.52 -20.56
N THR A 144 25.19 -27.57 -20.72
CA THR A 144 25.44 -28.86 -20.07
C THR A 144 26.41 -29.72 -20.88
N ASN A 145 27.33 -30.40 -20.20
CA ASN A 145 28.25 -31.35 -20.83
C ASN A 145 27.49 -32.50 -21.49
N GLY A 146 27.40 -32.46 -22.82
CA GLY A 146 26.74 -33.46 -23.65
C GLY A 146 25.34 -33.05 -24.12
N SER A 147 25.19 -32.95 -25.45
CA SER A 147 23.93 -32.84 -26.20
C SER A 147 22.91 -31.79 -25.73
N ASP A 148 22.98 -30.59 -26.34
CA ASP A 148 21.78 -29.89 -26.79
C ASP A 148 22.07 -29.04 -28.03
N LEU A 149 22.31 -29.75 -29.15
CA LEU A 149 22.37 -29.18 -30.49
C LEU A 149 21.13 -29.64 -31.27
N TYR A 150 19.94 -29.29 -30.73
CA TYR A 150 18.63 -29.56 -31.33
C TYR A 150 17.97 -28.27 -31.83
N PRO A 151 18.02 -27.96 -33.14
CA PRO A 151 17.15 -26.96 -33.73
C PRO A 151 15.75 -27.57 -33.87
N GLY A 152 14.83 -27.31 -32.91
CA GLY A 152 13.48 -27.89 -33.04
C GLY A 152 12.49 -27.84 -31.88
N ARG A 153 12.77 -27.18 -30.75
CA ARG A 153 11.74 -26.86 -29.74
C ARG A 153 11.66 -25.38 -29.46
N VAL A 154 10.94 -24.67 -30.33
CA VAL A 154 10.29 -23.42 -29.94
C VAL A 154 9.16 -23.77 -28.99
N HIS A 155 9.49 -23.88 -27.71
CA HIS A 155 8.53 -23.48 -26.68
C HIS A 155 8.22 -22.00 -26.95
N THR A 156 6.96 -21.66 -27.16
CA THR A 156 6.51 -20.28 -27.34
C THR A 156 6.66 -19.54 -26.02
N MET A 157 7.89 -19.08 -25.77
CA MET A 157 8.24 -18.20 -24.68
C MET A 157 7.60 -16.85 -24.97
N PHE A 158 6.39 -16.64 -24.44
CA PHE A 158 5.78 -15.32 -24.42
C PHE A 158 6.75 -14.32 -23.80
N ASP A 159 7.10 -13.28 -24.56
CA ASP A 159 8.05 -12.24 -24.14
C ASP A 159 7.60 -11.58 -22.84
N ASN A 160 6.28 -11.41 -22.69
CA ASN A 160 5.68 -10.66 -21.59
C ASN A 160 4.72 -11.52 -20.77
N CYS A 161 4.67 -11.26 -19.46
CA CYS A 161 3.83 -11.98 -18.51
C CYS A 161 3.31 -11.04 -17.42
N LYS A 162 2.04 -11.19 -17.04
CA LYS A 162 1.43 -10.49 -15.91
C LYS A 162 0.56 -11.42 -15.08
N ASN A 163 0.95 -11.62 -13.83
CA ASN A 163 0.06 -12.18 -12.80
C ASN A 163 -1.09 -11.19 -12.53
N LEU A 164 -2.31 -11.64 -12.77
CA LEU A 164 -3.58 -10.92 -12.55
C LEU A 164 -4.17 -11.25 -11.17
N SER A 165 -3.95 -12.50 -10.73
CA SER A 165 -4.26 -13.08 -9.42
C SER A 165 -3.08 -13.99 -9.01
N GLY A 166 -3.04 -14.43 -7.75
CA GLY A 166 -2.07 -15.45 -7.30
C GLY A 166 -2.21 -16.81 -8.01
N ASN A 167 -3.30 -17.01 -8.77
CA ASN A 167 -3.58 -18.23 -9.53
C ASN A 167 -4.02 -17.97 -10.98
N TYR A 168 -3.86 -16.76 -11.53
CA TYR A 168 -4.27 -16.42 -12.91
C TYR A 168 -3.32 -15.37 -13.51
N ARG A 169 -2.81 -15.63 -14.71
CA ARG A 169 -1.91 -14.75 -15.46
C ARG A 169 -2.30 -14.61 -16.94
N VAL A 170 -1.94 -13.48 -17.51
CA VAL A 170 -1.93 -13.21 -18.97
C VAL A 170 -0.49 -13.11 -19.45
N ARG A 171 -0.25 -13.57 -20.68
CA ARG A 171 1.04 -13.58 -21.36
C ARG A 171 0.83 -13.08 -22.78
N TRP A 172 1.78 -12.35 -23.35
CA TRP A 172 1.68 -11.90 -24.73
C TRP A 172 3.04 -11.69 -25.40
N SER A 173 3.07 -11.95 -26.70
CA SER A 173 4.16 -11.62 -27.62
C SER A 173 3.59 -10.79 -28.76
N LEU A 174 4.29 -9.74 -29.16
CA LEU A 174 3.85 -8.80 -30.20
C LEU A 174 4.97 -8.63 -31.22
N ASN A 175 4.65 -8.91 -32.48
CA ASN A 175 5.53 -8.61 -33.60
C ASN A 175 4.83 -7.59 -34.52
N VAL A 176 5.36 -6.38 -34.53
CA VAL A 176 4.80 -5.24 -35.28
C VAL A 176 5.08 -5.36 -36.78
N GLU A 177 6.22 -5.96 -37.16
CA GLU A 177 6.66 -6.09 -38.55
C GLU A 177 5.80 -7.13 -39.31
N ASP A 178 5.59 -8.29 -38.68
CA ASP A 178 4.79 -9.39 -39.24
C ASP A 178 3.28 -9.27 -38.92
N ASN A 179 2.85 -8.16 -38.31
CA ASN A 179 1.44 -7.88 -37.96
C ASN A 179 0.75 -9.00 -37.17
N TRP A 180 1.36 -9.50 -36.09
CA TRP A 180 0.73 -10.50 -35.23
C TRP A 180 0.93 -10.26 -33.73
N ILE A 181 -0.05 -10.75 -32.96
CA ILE A 181 0.01 -10.84 -31.50
C ILE A 181 -0.34 -12.28 -31.08
N GLU A 182 0.52 -12.88 -30.28
CA GLU A 182 0.26 -14.15 -29.60
C GLU A 182 -0.19 -13.85 -28.17
N ILE A 183 -1.27 -14.48 -27.72
CA ILE A 183 -1.89 -14.21 -26.42
C ILE A 183 -2.10 -15.51 -25.68
N GLY A 184 -1.55 -15.57 -24.47
CA GLY A 184 -1.60 -16.70 -23.56
C GLY A 184 -2.38 -16.37 -22.30
N LEU A 185 -3.32 -17.22 -21.91
CA LEU A 185 -3.95 -17.21 -20.58
C LEU A 185 -3.62 -18.51 -19.84
N GLU A 186 -3.35 -18.38 -18.54
CA GLU A 186 -3.02 -19.51 -17.69
C GLU A 186 -3.58 -19.30 -16.28
N ALA A 187 -4.40 -20.23 -15.79
CA ALA A 187 -4.85 -20.22 -14.40
C ALA A 187 -4.83 -21.61 -13.76
N ALA A 188 -4.45 -21.65 -12.48
CA ALA A 188 -4.63 -22.80 -11.61
C ALA A 188 -6.06 -22.76 -11.03
N THR A 189 -6.94 -23.58 -11.60
CA THR A 189 -8.36 -23.61 -11.26
C THR A 189 -8.97 -24.97 -11.58
N LYS A 190 -10.07 -25.33 -10.91
CA LYS A 190 -10.74 -26.62 -11.16
C LYS A 190 -11.32 -26.66 -12.57
N THR A 191 -11.33 -27.84 -13.19
CA THR A 191 -11.90 -28.13 -14.53
C THR A 191 -13.41 -27.93 -14.69
N MET A 192 -14.07 -27.22 -13.77
CA MET A 192 -15.47 -26.75 -13.87
C MET A 192 -15.60 -25.23 -13.69
N ASN A 193 -14.47 -24.51 -13.60
CA ASN A 193 -14.44 -23.07 -13.36
C ASN A 193 -14.04 -22.33 -14.63
N TYR A 194 -14.78 -21.28 -14.97
CA TYR A 194 -14.45 -20.45 -16.14
C TYR A 194 -13.48 -19.34 -15.81
N MET A 195 -12.83 -18.84 -16.86
CA MET A 195 -12.09 -17.59 -16.85
C MET A 195 -12.67 -16.67 -17.92
N ALA A 196 -12.73 -15.38 -17.60
CA ALA A 196 -13.06 -14.30 -18.51
C ALA A 196 -11.96 -13.23 -18.46
N PHE A 197 -11.66 -12.64 -19.60
CA PHE A 197 -10.68 -11.58 -19.78
C PHE A 197 -11.21 -10.61 -20.84
N GLY A 198 -11.14 -9.30 -20.59
CA GLY A 198 -11.63 -8.30 -21.54
C GLY A 198 -11.22 -6.88 -21.14
N TRP A 199 -11.72 -5.89 -21.86
CA TRP A 199 -11.35 -4.48 -21.65
C TRP A 199 -12.36 -3.76 -20.76
N ALA A 200 -11.86 -2.85 -19.93
CA ALA A 200 -12.67 -1.91 -19.18
C ALA A 200 -12.83 -0.61 -19.94
N ASN A 201 -14.08 -0.16 -20.07
CA ASN A 201 -14.47 1.05 -20.78
C ASN A 201 -13.63 2.29 -20.39
N PRO A 202 -13.07 2.99 -21.39
CA PRO A 202 -12.66 4.40 -21.42
C PRO A 202 -12.92 5.24 -20.17
N ASN A 203 -14.22 5.40 -19.91
CA ASN A 203 -14.81 6.50 -19.17
C ASN A 203 -15.47 6.03 -17.86
N ARG A 204 -15.42 4.72 -17.55
CA ARG A 204 -15.89 4.15 -16.28
C ARG A 204 -14.77 4.19 -15.23
N THR A 205 -15.12 4.68 -14.03
CA THR A 205 -14.21 4.74 -12.86
C THR A 205 -14.70 3.89 -11.67
N LYS A 206 -15.90 3.31 -11.77
CA LYS A 206 -16.53 2.40 -10.80
C LYS A 206 -17.34 1.35 -11.57
N GLU A 207 -17.65 0.24 -10.90
CA GLU A 207 -18.41 -0.87 -11.48
C GLU A 207 -17.83 -1.31 -12.84
N LEU A 208 -16.51 -1.44 -12.87
CA LEU A 208 -15.70 -1.75 -14.07
C LEU A 208 -16.03 -3.10 -14.70
N MET A 209 -16.91 -3.90 -14.08
CA MET A 209 -17.46 -5.13 -14.62
C MET A 209 -18.79 -4.88 -15.36
N LEU A 210 -19.60 -3.91 -14.92
CA LEU A 210 -20.84 -3.56 -15.58
C LEU A 210 -20.53 -2.79 -16.87
N GLY A 211 -20.86 -3.36 -18.03
CA GLY A 211 -20.60 -2.76 -19.34
C GLY A 211 -19.13 -2.76 -19.76
N ALA A 212 -18.29 -3.59 -19.13
CA ALA A 212 -17.02 -4.03 -19.71
C ALA A 212 -17.21 -5.31 -20.53
N ASP A 213 -16.17 -5.73 -21.25
CA ASP A 213 -16.21 -6.85 -22.20
C ASP A 213 -16.18 -8.22 -21.51
N ILE A 214 -17.13 -8.49 -20.63
CA ILE A 214 -17.25 -9.77 -19.95
C ILE A 214 -18.16 -10.69 -20.76
N ALA A 215 -17.54 -11.42 -21.69
CA ALA A 215 -18.12 -12.68 -22.14
C ALA A 215 -18.05 -13.70 -20.99
N VAL A 216 -19.19 -13.96 -20.34
CA VAL A 216 -19.33 -15.06 -19.37
C VAL A 216 -19.48 -16.37 -20.14
N ALA A 217 -18.78 -17.43 -19.73
CA ALA A 217 -18.87 -18.74 -20.35
C ALA A 217 -18.80 -19.86 -19.31
N ALA A 218 -19.30 -21.07 -19.62
CA ALA A 218 -19.79 -22.03 -18.62
C ALA A 218 -19.23 -23.47 -18.73
N PHE A 219 -19.52 -24.30 -17.72
CA PHE A 219 -19.18 -25.73 -17.62
C PHE A 219 -20.42 -26.58 -17.25
N THR A 220 -20.81 -27.57 -18.07
CA THR A 220 -21.80 -28.64 -17.81
C THR A 220 -21.60 -29.76 -18.87
N GLU A 221 -21.64 -31.06 -18.62
CA GLU A 221 -21.12 -32.09 -19.57
C GLU A 221 -22.14 -32.70 -20.61
N GLU A 222 -21.99 -32.58 -21.96
CA GLU A 222 -22.80 -33.19 -23.10
C GLU A 222 -23.96 -32.38 -23.77
N ALA A 223 -24.01 -32.31 -25.11
CA ALA A 223 -25.20 -31.87 -25.88
C ALA A 223 -25.74 -32.94 -26.85
N ARG A 224 -26.28 -34.02 -26.28
CA ARG A 224 -27.51 -34.66 -26.78
C ARG A 224 -28.39 -35.00 -25.58
N GLY A 225 -29.08 -33.98 -25.07
CA GLY A 225 -29.84 -34.04 -23.83
C GLY A 225 -29.01 -33.55 -22.65
N GLU A 226 -29.35 -32.33 -22.19
CA GLU A 226 -28.90 -31.64 -20.99
C GLU A 226 -27.39 -31.50 -20.85
N LYS A 227 -26.90 -30.23 -20.95
CA LYS A 227 -25.54 -29.70 -20.60
C LYS A 227 -24.70 -29.10 -21.79
N LYS A 228 -23.59 -28.38 -21.49
CA LYS A 228 -22.44 -28.00 -22.40
C LYS A 228 -21.21 -27.39 -21.65
N SER A 229 -19.97 -27.90 -21.87
CA SER A 229 -18.85 -27.74 -20.90
C SER A 229 -17.53 -27.23 -21.44
N GLY A 230 -16.92 -26.29 -20.72
CA GLY A 230 -15.49 -26.00 -20.84
C GLY A 230 -15.19 -24.85 -21.77
N TYR A 231 -15.85 -23.72 -21.56
CA TYR A 231 -15.58 -22.50 -22.32
C TYR A 231 -14.60 -21.57 -21.60
N LEU A 232 -13.62 -21.08 -22.36
CA LEU A 232 -12.69 -20.03 -21.97
C LEU A 232 -12.92 -18.81 -22.85
N ALA A 233 -13.21 -17.67 -22.24
CA ALA A 233 -13.53 -16.44 -22.95
C ALA A 233 -12.44 -15.38 -22.84
N ILE A 234 -12.04 -14.83 -23.99
CA ILE A 234 -11.16 -13.66 -24.11
C ILE A 234 -11.88 -12.67 -25.03
N ALA A 235 -11.96 -11.39 -24.68
CA ALA A 235 -12.68 -10.40 -25.47
C ALA A 235 -11.81 -9.21 -25.86
N PHE A 236 -12.07 -8.65 -27.04
CA PHE A 236 -11.42 -7.44 -27.57
C PHE A 236 -12.47 -6.44 -28.04
N GLY A 237 -12.46 -5.23 -27.48
CA GLY A 237 -13.54 -4.27 -27.57
C GLY A 237 -13.39 -3.09 -26.60
N GLY A 238 -14.45 -2.32 -26.42
CA GLY A 238 -14.54 -1.25 -25.42
C GLY A 238 -15.85 -1.22 -24.64
N GLU A 239 -16.87 -1.93 -25.13
CA GLU A 239 -18.14 -2.24 -24.49
C GLU A 239 -18.69 -3.55 -25.10
N MET A 240 -19.49 -4.32 -24.34
CA MET A 240 -20.12 -5.58 -24.79
C MET A 240 -20.77 -5.50 -26.18
N VAL A 241 -21.42 -4.38 -26.50
CA VAL A 241 -22.09 -4.16 -27.79
C VAL A 241 -21.11 -3.53 -28.79
N ASN A 242 -20.95 -4.18 -29.94
CA ASN A 242 -19.88 -3.98 -30.93
C ASN A 242 -18.50 -4.47 -30.46
N SER A 243 -18.44 -5.64 -29.80
CA SER A 243 -17.20 -6.28 -29.35
C SER A 243 -16.91 -7.60 -30.07
N TYR A 244 -15.64 -8.00 -30.02
CA TYR A 244 -15.16 -9.33 -30.36
C TYR A 244 -15.05 -10.23 -29.14
N ALA A 245 -15.56 -11.44 -29.24
CA ALA A 245 -15.41 -12.50 -28.25
C ALA A 245 -14.74 -13.74 -28.86
N TYR A 246 -13.71 -14.23 -28.19
CA TYR A 246 -12.98 -15.45 -28.49
C TYR A 246 -13.43 -16.48 -27.47
N VAL A 247 -14.00 -17.59 -27.93
CA VAL A 247 -14.44 -18.68 -27.06
C VAL A 247 -13.65 -19.93 -27.41
N GLY A 248 -12.70 -20.26 -26.55
CA GLY A 248 -11.97 -21.52 -26.58
C GLY A 248 -12.75 -22.62 -25.86
N TRP A 249 -12.62 -23.87 -26.29
CA TRP A 249 -13.06 -25.05 -25.53
C TRP A 249 -12.22 -26.27 -25.87
N ILE A 250 -12.30 -27.32 -25.05
CA ILE A 250 -11.67 -28.61 -25.34
C ILE A 250 -12.76 -29.56 -25.86
N ASP A 251 -12.53 -30.19 -27.00
CA ASP A 251 -13.47 -31.19 -27.54
C ASP A 251 -13.30 -32.58 -26.89
N ASN A 252 -14.23 -33.50 -27.16
CA ASN A 252 -14.23 -34.84 -26.59
C ASN A 252 -12.97 -35.68 -26.91
N ALA A 253 -12.16 -35.26 -27.90
CA ALA A 253 -10.88 -35.89 -28.23
C ALA A 253 -9.69 -35.23 -27.50
N GLY A 254 -9.94 -34.33 -26.55
CA GLY A 254 -8.91 -33.58 -25.83
C GLY A 254 -8.28 -32.45 -26.66
N LYS A 255 -8.84 -32.12 -27.83
CA LYS A 255 -8.27 -31.11 -28.72
C LYS A 255 -8.89 -29.74 -28.44
N GLY A 256 -8.02 -28.75 -28.20
CA GLY A 256 -8.42 -27.35 -28.14
C GLY A 256 -9.06 -26.86 -29.44
N ARG A 257 -10.19 -26.17 -29.29
CA ARG A 257 -10.97 -25.48 -30.32
C ARG A 257 -11.12 -24.02 -29.93
N LEU A 258 -11.35 -23.16 -30.92
CA LEU A 258 -11.54 -21.74 -30.75
C LEU A 258 -12.48 -21.23 -31.84
N ASN A 259 -13.55 -20.54 -31.45
CA ASN A 259 -14.41 -19.77 -32.35
C ASN A 259 -14.34 -18.29 -31.96
N THR A 260 -14.49 -17.42 -32.95
CA THR A 260 -14.69 -15.99 -32.73
C THR A 260 -16.15 -15.60 -32.99
N TYR A 261 -16.61 -14.58 -32.27
CA TYR A 261 -17.95 -14.04 -32.38
C TYR A 261 -17.90 -12.52 -32.34
N TRP A 262 -18.81 -11.89 -33.06
CA TRP A 262 -19.16 -10.47 -32.93
C TRP A 262 -20.46 -10.33 -32.16
N ILE A 263 -20.47 -9.43 -31.18
CA ILE A 263 -21.65 -9.15 -30.36
C ILE A 263 -22.19 -7.77 -30.75
N ASP A 264 -23.42 -7.67 -31.27
CA ASP A 264 -24.08 -6.38 -31.60
C ASP A 264 -25.32 -6.06 -30.76
N GLY A 265 -25.53 -6.78 -29.66
CA GLY A 265 -26.61 -6.55 -28.70
C GLY A 265 -26.42 -7.35 -27.42
N LYS A 266 -27.35 -7.22 -26.45
CA LYS A 266 -27.23 -7.88 -25.14
C LYS A 266 -27.84 -9.29 -25.11
N ASP A 267 -28.79 -9.56 -25.98
CA ASP A 267 -29.45 -10.87 -26.08
C ASP A 267 -28.63 -11.86 -26.92
N ALA A 268 -28.79 -13.16 -26.64
CA ALA A 268 -28.04 -14.23 -27.32
C ALA A 268 -28.23 -14.28 -28.85
N SER A 269 -29.35 -13.76 -29.37
CA SER A 269 -29.60 -13.62 -30.81
C SER A 269 -28.66 -12.63 -31.51
N ASN A 270 -27.97 -11.77 -30.75
CA ASN A 270 -27.05 -10.75 -31.27
C ASN A 270 -25.57 -11.20 -31.18
N VAL A 271 -25.33 -12.50 -31.00
CA VAL A 271 -24.00 -13.11 -31.00
C VAL A 271 -23.80 -13.86 -32.32
N HIS A 272 -22.94 -13.33 -33.19
CA HIS A 272 -22.76 -13.81 -34.56
C HIS A 272 -21.39 -14.46 -34.70
N LEU A 273 -21.33 -15.68 -35.24
CA LEU A 273 -20.06 -16.33 -35.54
C LEU A 273 -19.27 -15.53 -36.59
N THR A 274 -17.97 -15.38 -36.37
CA THR A 274 -17.02 -14.71 -37.28
C THR A 274 -15.92 -15.68 -37.72
N ASN A 275 -15.16 -15.31 -38.75
CA ASN A 275 -14.10 -16.17 -39.30
C ASN A 275 -12.78 -15.37 -39.44
N GLU A 276 -12.01 -15.32 -38.36
CA GLU A 276 -10.67 -14.72 -38.32
C GLU A 276 -9.57 -15.77 -38.59
N ASN A 277 -8.46 -15.36 -39.21
CA ASN A 277 -7.31 -16.24 -39.44
C ASN A 277 -6.48 -16.41 -38.15
N LEU A 278 -6.81 -17.44 -37.37
CA LEU A 278 -6.17 -17.75 -36.09
C LEU A 278 -5.15 -18.87 -36.27
N THR A 279 -3.94 -18.69 -35.75
CA THR A 279 -2.88 -19.71 -35.75
C THR A 279 -2.43 -20.04 -34.32
N HIS A 280 -1.60 -21.07 -34.16
CA HIS A 280 -1.08 -21.56 -32.87
C HIS A 280 -2.13 -21.84 -31.78
N VAL A 281 -3.39 -22.07 -32.15
CA VAL A 281 -4.47 -22.36 -31.21
C VAL A 281 -4.16 -23.62 -30.40
N ARG A 282 -3.90 -23.44 -29.11
CA ARG A 282 -3.71 -24.49 -28.11
C ARG A 282 -4.66 -24.22 -26.95
N CYS A 283 -5.38 -25.26 -26.54
CA CYS A 283 -6.07 -25.27 -25.26
C CYS A 283 -5.75 -26.60 -24.58
N LYS A 284 -5.29 -26.55 -23.33
CA LYS A 284 -4.92 -27.72 -22.54
C LYS A 284 -5.41 -27.55 -21.11
N SER A 285 -5.67 -28.68 -20.46
CA SER A 285 -5.79 -28.73 -19.01
C SER A 285 -4.92 -29.86 -18.49
N GLU A 286 -3.86 -29.51 -17.77
CA GLU A 286 -2.86 -30.43 -17.23
C GLU A 286 -2.63 -30.05 -15.76
N ASN A 287 -2.65 -31.03 -14.85
CA ASN A 287 -2.39 -30.85 -13.41
C ASN A 287 -3.22 -29.75 -12.69
N GLY A 288 -4.44 -29.49 -13.14
CA GLY A 288 -5.31 -28.43 -12.57
C GLY A 288 -4.93 -27.00 -13.00
N ILE A 289 -4.05 -26.87 -13.99
CA ILE A 289 -3.78 -25.63 -14.71
C ILE A 289 -4.49 -25.71 -16.06
N ILE A 290 -5.21 -24.65 -16.42
CA ILE A 290 -5.79 -24.48 -17.76
C ILE A 290 -4.90 -23.48 -18.50
N THR A 291 -4.33 -23.89 -19.62
CA THR A 291 -3.55 -23.04 -20.54
C THR A 291 -4.29 -22.86 -21.85
N PHE A 292 -4.18 -21.66 -22.41
CA PHE A 292 -4.77 -21.30 -23.69
C PHE A 292 -3.91 -20.28 -24.41
N GLU A 293 -3.56 -20.59 -25.65
CA GLU A 293 -2.62 -19.83 -26.47
C GLU A 293 -3.22 -19.71 -27.87
N PHE A 294 -3.14 -18.53 -28.47
CA PHE A 294 -3.50 -18.33 -29.88
C PHE A 294 -2.78 -17.11 -30.45
N THR A 295 -2.51 -17.14 -31.75
CA THR A 295 -1.97 -16.01 -32.51
C THR A 295 -3.07 -15.43 -33.41
N ARG A 296 -3.18 -14.11 -33.45
CA ARG A 296 -4.08 -13.37 -34.35
C ARG A 296 -3.39 -12.14 -34.95
N PRO A 297 -3.83 -11.60 -36.09
CA PRO A 297 -3.37 -10.30 -36.56
C PRO A 297 -3.93 -9.18 -35.66
N PHE A 298 -3.12 -8.17 -35.33
CA PHE A 298 -3.62 -7.00 -34.59
C PHE A 298 -4.27 -5.96 -35.51
N ASN A 299 -3.88 -5.91 -36.79
CA ASN A 299 -4.56 -5.15 -37.84
C ASN A 299 -5.05 -6.09 -38.97
N PRO A 300 -6.35 -6.40 -39.08
CA PRO A 300 -6.87 -7.27 -40.13
C PRO A 300 -6.74 -6.63 -41.53
N SER A 301 -6.17 -7.38 -42.49
CA SER A 301 -5.97 -6.95 -43.88
C SER A 301 -7.29 -6.81 -44.66
N CYS A 302 -8.01 -5.71 -44.41
CA CYS A 302 -9.28 -5.39 -45.06
C CYS A 302 -9.17 -4.25 -46.06
N SER A 303 -9.94 -4.32 -47.15
CA SER A 303 -10.12 -3.18 -48.05
C SER A 303 -11.09 -2.15 -47.44
N SER A 304 -11.01 -0.89 -47.87
CA SER A 304 -11.90 0.19 -47.41
C SER A 304 -13.39 -0.03 -47.70
N HIS A 305 -13.73 -1.04 -48.50
CA HIS A 305 -15.10 -1.43 -48.84
C HIS A 305 -15.57 -2.75 -48.21
N ASP A 306 -14.70 -3.47 -47.48
CA ASP A 306 -15.09 -4.70 -46.78
C ASP A 306 -16.03 -4.40 -45.61
N LYS A 307 -17.30 -4.80 -45.74
CA LYS A 307 -18.30 -4.76 -44.65
C LYS A 307 -18.18 -5.94 -43.68
N LYS A 308 -17.11 -6.73 -43.76
CA LYS A 308 -16.83 -7.86 -42.86
C LYS A 308 -16.73 -7.34 -41.42
N LYS A 309 -17.33 -8.06 -40.47
CA LYS A 309 -17.31 -7.64 -39.06
C LYS A 309 -15.86 -7.64 -38.54
N GLU A 310 -15.05 -8.57 -39.05
CA GLU A 310 -13.66 -8.83 -38.69
C GLU A 310 -12.76 -7.60 -38.85
N CYS A 311 -13.06 -6.74 -39.82
CA CYS A 311 -12.33 -5.50 -40.07
C CYS A 311 -12.44 -4.46 -38.95
N LYS A 312 -13.39 -4.63 -38.01
CA LYS A 312 -13.53 -3.79 -36.82
C LYS A 312 -12.62 -4.22 -35.67
N ASN A 313 -11.98 -5.39 -35.78
CA ASN A 313 -11.18 -5.99 -34.71
C ASN A 313 -9.74 -5.45 -34.68
N ILE A 314 -9.58 -4.13 -34.73
CA ILE A 314 -8.27 -3.47 -34.76
C ILE A 314 -7.78 -3.30 -33.32
N LEU A 315 -6.57 -3.76 -33.05
CA LEU A 315 -5.88 -3.61 -31.78
C LEU A 315 -4.68 -2.67 -31.98
N ASP A 316 -4.75 -1.45 -31.43
CA ASP A 316 -3.66 -0.48 -31.50
C ASP A 316 -2.61 -0.77 -30.40
N PRO A 317 -1.41 -1.27 -30.75
CA PRO A 317 -0.40 -1.66 -29.76
C PRO A 317 0.26 -0.47 -29.06
N THR A 318 0.07 0.76 -29.56
CA THR A 318 0.57 2.00 -28.94
C THR A 318 -0.27 2.44 -27.73
N THR A 319 -1.55 2.04 -27.68
CA THR A 319 -2.49 2.49 -26.65
C THR A 319 -2.31 1.72 -25.33
N PRO A 320 -2.29 2.40 -24.16
CA PRO A 320 -2.35 1.73 -22.88
C PRO A 320 -3.74 1.09 -22.66
N LEU A 321 -3.71 -0.22 -22.48
CA LEU A 321 -4.83 -1.11 -22.69
C LEU A 321 -5.36 -1.62 -21.34
N ARG A 322 -6.59 -1.23 -20.95
CA ARG A 322 -7.17 -1.47 -19.61
C ARG A 322 -7.86 -2.83 -19.50
N VAL A 323 -7.18 -3.82 -18.95
CA VAL A 323 -7.66 -5.20 -18.76
C VAL A 323 -8.49 -5.36 -17.49
N VAL A 324 -9.66 -5.99 -17.59
CA VAL A 324 -10.40 -6.61 -16.47
C VAL A 324 -10.50 -8.12 -16.66
N TRP A 325 -10.69 -8.84 -15.57
CA TRP A 325 -10.70 -10.30 -15.55
C TRP A 325 -11.64 -10.86 -14.48
N ALA A 326 -12.11 -12.08 -14.69
CA ALA A 326 -12.90 -12.81 -13.70
C ALA A 326 -12.71 -14.32 -13.79
N MET A 327 -13.06 -15.00 -12.71
CA MET A 327 -13.26 -16.44 -12.65
C MET A 327 -14.55 -16.76 -11.91
N GLY A 328 -15.19 -17.88 -12.24
CA GLY A 328 -16.42 -18.31 -11.58
C GLY A 328 -16.56 -19.81 -11.48
N ALA A 329 -17.39 -20.25 -10.53
CA ALA A 329 -17.81 -21.64 -10.41
C ALA A 329 -18.92 -21.98 -11.43
N LYS A 330 -19.26 -23.27 -11.49
CA LYS A 330 -20.26 -23.87 -12.39
C LYS A 330 -21.54 -23.04 -12.57
N TRP A 331 -21.98 -22.96 -13.82
CA TRP A 331 -23.25 -22.34 -14.23
C TRP A 331 -24.46 -23.20 -13.83
N SER A 332 -25.54 -22.54 -13.42
CA SER A 332 -26.85 -23.16 -13.18
C SER A 332 -27.85 -22.61 -14.20
N GLU A 333 -28.76 -23.46 -14.69
CA GLU A 333 -29.76 -23.08 -15.70
C GLU A 333 -30.67 -21.94 -15.23
N HIS A 334 -30.93 -21.85 -13.92
CA HIS A 334 -31.59 -20.69 -13.33
C HIS A 334 -30.55 -19.61 -13.00
N LEU A 335 -30.51 -18.56 -13.83
CA LEU A 335 -29.77 -17.33 -13.59
C LEU A 335 -30.18 -16.70 -12.24
N SER A 336 -29.25 -16.72 -11.29
CA SER A 336 -29.39 -16.06 -9.99
C SER A 336 -28.14 -15.24 -9.68
N GLU A 337 -28.22 -14.30 -8.73
CA GLU A 337 -27.04 -13.54 -8.26
C GLU A 337 -25.90 -14.44 -7.75
N ARG A 338 -26.20 -15.69 -7.35
CA ARG A 338 -25.20 -16.68 -6.93
C ARG A 338 -24.45 -17.35 -8.09
N ASN A 339 -24.84 -17.11 -9.34
CA ASN A 339 -24.15 -17.59 -10.55
C ASN A 339 -23.09 -16.60 -11.05
N MET A 340 -22.93 -15.45 -10.38
CA MET A 340 -21.89 -14.48 -10.71
C MET A 340 -20.48 -15.01 -10.42
N HIS A 341 -19.48 -14.34 -11.00
CA HIS A 341 -18.05 -14.58 -10.77
C HIS A 341 -17.71 -14.80 -9.28
N SER A 342 -16.98 -15.88 -8.98
CA SER A 342 -16.48 -16.15 -7.63
C SER A 342 -15.24 -15.31 -7.29
N VAL A 343 -14.49 -14.89 -8.31
CA VAL A 343 -13.33 -14.00 -8.19
C VAL A 343 -13.37 -12.97 -9.32
N THR A 344 -13.18 -11.69 -9.01
CA THR A 344 -13.21 -10.60 -10.00
C THR A 344 -12.04 -9.64 -9.81
N SER A 345 -11.58 -9.07 -10.92
CA SER A 345 -10.80 -7.84 -10.91
C SER A 345 -11.64 -6.70 -10.35
N GLN A 346 -11.15 -6.05 -9.30
CA GLN A 346 -11.78 -4.84 -8.73
C GLN A 346 -11.24 -3.54 -9.35
N ARG A 347 -10.17 -3.64 -10.17
CA ARG A 347 -9.47 -2.56 -10.86
C ARG A 347 -8.99 -3.05 -12.23
N PRO A 348 -8.78 -2.16 -13.21
CA PRO A 348 -8.16 -2.56 -14.46
C PRO A 348 -6.63 -2.66 -14.29
N VAL A 349 -6.01 -3.57 -15.03
CA VAL A 349 -4.55 -3.60 -15.21
C VAL A 349 -4.26 -2.90 -16.53
N ARG A 350 -3.40 -1.88 -16.52
CA ARG A 350 -2.95 -1.21 -17.76
C ARG A 350 -1.82 -2.02 -18.37
N VAL A 351 -2.08 -2.69 -19.48
CA VAL A 351 -1.09 -3.40 -20.30
C VAL A 351 -0.59 -2.45 -21.38
N MET A 352 0.72 -2.43 -21.63
CA MET A 352 1.34 -1.65 -22.71
C MET A 352 2.01 -2.62 -23.67
N LEU A 353 1.35 -2.95 -24.78
CA LEU A 353 1.76 -4.08 -25.64
C LEU A 353 3.16 -3.88 -26.22
N LEU A 354 3.47 -2.71 -26.81
CA LEU A 354 4.80 -2.38 -27.34
C LEU A 354 5.92 -2.35 -26.27
N ARG A 355 5.59 -2.01 -25.02
CA ARG A 355 6.58 -1.82 -23.96
C ARG A 355 6.84 -3.10 -23.17
N GLY A 356 5.97 -4.11 -23.32
CA GLY A 356 5.99 -5.34 -22.52
C GLY A 356 5.59 -5.17 -21.05
N SER A 357 5.43 -3.93 -20.59
CA SER A 357 5.09 -3.60 -19.21
C SER A 357 3.60 -3.68 -18.95
N SER A 358 3.24 -4.04 -17.71
CA SER A 358 1.87 -3.94 -17.23
C SER A 358 1.82 -3.36 -15.81
N GLU A 359 1.17 -2.22 -15.69
CA GLU A 359 1.05 -1.47 -14.44
C GLU A 359 -0.36 -1.67 -13.89
N ALA A 360 -0.47 -2.03 -12.61
CA ALA A 360 -1.72 -1.82 -11.91
C ALA A 360 -1.92 -0.31 -11.84
N GLU A 361 -3.07 0.19 -12.28
CA GLU A 361 -3.36 1.63 -12.29
C GLU A 361 -3.08 2.21 -10.90
N GLN A 362 -2.05 3.06 -10.80
CA GLN A 362 -1.64 3.64 -9.53
C GLN A 362 -2.74 4.59 -9.05
N ASP A 363 -3.61 4.11 -8.17
CA ASP A 363 -4.61 4.96 -7.53
C ASP A 363 -3.92 6.16 -6.83
N LEU A 364 -4.74 7.15 -6.49
CA LEU A 364 -4.54 8.29 -5.58
C LEU A 364 -4.02 7.93 -4.15
N ARG A 365 -3.41 6.74 -3.95
CA ARG A 365 -2.91 6.22 -2.67
C ARG A 365 -1.99 7.20 -1.95
N PRO A 366 -1.02 7.87 -2.61
CA PRO A 366 -0.16 8.82 -1.91
C PRO A 366 -0.97 9.97 -1.29
N VAL A 367 -1.87 10.59 -2.07
CA VAL A 367 -2.66 11.74 -1.62
C VAL A 367 -3.68 11.36 -0.55
N LEU A 368 -4.38 10.22 -0.70
CA LEU A 368 -5.35 9.77 0.30
C LEU A 368 -4.68 9.26 1.59
N ALA A 369 -3.50 8.64 1.50
CA ALA A 369 -2.70 8.27 2.67
C ALA A 369 -2.15 9.51 3.41
N VAL A 370 -1.67 10.51 2.66
CA VAL A 370 -1.25 11.82 3.22
C VAL A 370 -2.42 12.52 3.89
N HIS A 371 -3.61 12.55 3.26
CA HIS A 371 -4.84 13.06 3.90
C HIS A 371 -5.13 12.33 5.22
N GLY A 372 -5.11 10.99 5.23
CA GLY A 372 -5.33 10.19 6.44
C GLY A 372 -4.31 10.49 7.55
N PHE A 373 -3.04 10.59 7.21
CA PHE A 373 -1.96 10.94 8.14
C PHE A 373 -2.12 12.35 8.71
N MET A 374 -2.40 13.34 7.86
CA MET A 374 -2.63 14.73 8.29
C MET A 374 -3.86 14.84 9.20
N MET A 375 -4.94 14.12 8.89
CA MET A 375 -6.13 14.07 9.75
C MET A 375 -5.84 13.41 11.11
N PHE A 376 -5.03 12.34 11.15
CA PHE A 376 -4.59 11.74 12.41
C PHE A 376 -3.71 12.71 13.22
N LEU A 377 -2.75 13.39 12.58
CA LEU A 377 -1.90 14.38 13.25
C LEU A 377 -2.73 15.52 13.88
N ALA A 378 -3.73 16.03 13.17
CA ALA A 378 -4.61 17.08 13.70
C ALA A 378 -5.56 16.56 14.81
N TRP A 379 -6.40 15.57 14.50
CA TRP A 379 -7.48 15.11 15.38
C TRP A 379 -7.03 14.14 16.48
N GLY A 380 -5.95 13.38 16.24
CA GLY A 380 -5.40 12.39 17.18
C GLY A 380 -4.29 12.94 18.08
N ILE A 381 -3.62 14.03 17.70
CA ILE A 381 -2.45 14.57 18.42
C ILE A 381 -2.62 16.05 18.77
N LEU A 382 -2.66 16.95 17.78
CA LEU A 382 -2.54 18.40 18.02
C LEU A 382 -3.75 19.00 18.75
N LEU A 383 -4.97 18.80 18.24
CA LEU A 383 -6.17 19.38 18.85
C LEU A 383 -6.44 18.80 20.27
N PRO A 384 -6.35 17.48 20.51
CA PRO A 384 -6.40 16.93 21.87
C PRO A 384 -5.27 17.46 22.76
N GLY A 385 -4.03 17.52 22.25
CA GLY A 385 -2.87 18.04 22.98
C GLY A 385 -3.08 19.47 23.48
N GLY A 386 -3.64 20.35 22.65
CA GLY A 386 -4.01 21.70 23.05
C GLY A 386 -5.10 21.75 24.14
N ILE A 387 -6.07 20.82 24.12
CA ILE A 387 -7.09 20.70 25.18
C ILE A 387 -6.46 20.20 26.49
N LEU A 388 -5.55 19.24 26.43
CA LEU A 388 -4.80 18.74 27.60
C LEU A 388 -3.91 19.84 28.19
N ALA A 389 -3.24 20.63 27.36
CA ALA A 389 -2.45 21.79 27.78
C ALA A 389 -3.31 22.80 28.58
N ALA A 390 -4.46 23.19 28.03
CA ALA A 390 -5.38 24.11 28.69
C ALA A 390 -6.00 23.56 30.00
N ARG A 391 -6.03 22.24 30.18
CA ARG A 391 -6.55 21.59 31.40
C ARG A 391 -5.48 21.45 32.48
N TYR A 392 -4.30 20.94 32.14
CA TYR A 392 -3.31 20.48 33.12
C TYR A 392 -2.07 21.36 33.26
N LEU A 393 -1.71 22.16 32.24
CA LEU A 393 -0.49 22.99 32.27
C LEU A 393 -0.68 24.37 32.91
N LYS A 394 -1.84 24.64 33.54
CA LYS A 394 -2.12 25.91 34.26
C LYS A 394 -1.17 26.22 35.43
N HIS A 395 -0.31 25.29 35.81
CA HIS A 395 0.74 25.45 36.83
C HIS A 395 2.04 26.05 36.27
N VAL A 396 2.21 26.10 34.94
CA VAL A 396 3.34 26.77 34.28
C VAL A 396 3.19 28.27 34.51
N LYS A 397 4.28 28.95 34.91
CA LYS A 397 4.27 30.38 35.22
C LYS A 397 3.89 31.20 33.98
N GLY A 398 3.02 32.20 34.16
CA GLY A 398 2.51 33.06 33.09
C GLY A 398 1.51 32.37 32.16
N ASP A 399 1.34 32.91 30.96
CA ASP A 399 0.34 32.45 29.98
C ASP A 399 0.83 31.30 29.07
N GLY A 400 1.89 30.58 29.47
CA GLY A 400 2.48 29.51 28.65
C GLY A 400 1.49 28.41 28.27
N TRP A 401 0.57 28.03 29.17
CA TRP A 401 -0.50 27.07 28.87
C TRP A 401 -1.46 27.57 27.78
N TYR A 402 -1.71 28.88 27.75
CA TYR A 402 -2.63 29.53 26.80
C TYR A 402 -1.96 29.64 25.43
N GLN A 403 -0.68 30.02 25.38
CA GLN A 403 0.12 30.01 24.16
C GLN A 403 0.19 28.60 23.55
N ILE A 404 0.55 27.57 24.34
CA ILE A 404 0.60 26.18 23.87
C ILE A 404 -0.77 25.73 23.34
N HIS A 405 -1.86 26.03 24.06
CA HIS A 405 -3.21 25.74 23.58
C HIS A 405 -3.48 26.39 22.21
N VAL A 406 -3.27 27.71 22.10
CA VAL A 406 -3.55 28.50 20.89
C VAL A 406 -2.73 28.00 19.69
N TYR A 407 -1.41 27.77 19.85
CA TYR A 407 -0.56 27.28 18.77
C TYR A 407 -0.96 25.87 18.31
N LEU A 408 -1.33 24.97 19.23
CA LEU A 408 -1.79 23.62 18.88
C LEU A 408 -3.17 23.63 18.21
N GLN A 409 -4.10 24.52 18.60
CA GLN A 409 -5.38 24.66 17.91
C GLN A 409 -5.21 25.22 16.48
N TYR A 410 -4.44 26.30 16.30
CA TYR A 410 -4.24 26.89 14.96
C TYR A 410 -3.46 25.98 14.01
N SER A 411 -2.42 25.29 14.49
CA SER A 411 -1.68 24.32 13.65
C SER A 411 -2.54 23.12 13.26
N GLY A 412 -3.30 22.56 14.20
CA GLY A 412 -4.26 21.48 13.91
C GLY A 412 -5.31 21.90 12.88
N LEU A 413 -5.89 23.10 13.01
CA LEU A 413 -6.87 23.63 12.06
C LEU A 413 -6.27 23.88 10.66
N ALA A 414 -5.06 24.42 10.58
CA ALA A 414 -4.37 24.63 9.31
C ALA A 414 -4.10 23.30 8.57
N ILE A 415 -3.67 22.27 9.30
CA ILE A 415 -3.44 20.92 8.75
C ILE A 415 -4.76 20.31 8.25
N ILE A 416 -5.86 20.48 8.97
CA ILE A 416 -7.19 20.01 8.54
C ILE A 416 -7.59 20.67 7.22
N LEU A 417 -7.49 21.99 7.11
CA LEU A 417 -7.89 22.72 5.91
C LEU A 417 -7.02 22.33 4.70
N LEU A 418 -5.71 22.19 4.88
CA LEU A 418 -4.79 21.76 3.83
C LEU A 418 -5.05 20.32 3.37
N ALA A 419 -5.30 19.40 4.33
CA ALA A 419 -5.62 18.01 4.02
C ALA A 419 -6.95 17.84 3.27
N VAL A 420 -7.96 18.66 3.57
CA VAL A 420 -9.21 18.70 2.79
C VAL A 420 -8.95 19.27 1.40
N LEU A 421 -8.20 20.38 1.29
CA LEU A 421 -7.89 21.01 0.00
C LEU A 421 -7.25 20.01 -0.97
N PHE A 422 -6.22 19.27 -0.52
CA PHE A 422 -5.58 18.23 -1.33
C PHE A 422 -6.54 17.10 -1.70
N ALA A 423 -7.36 16.62 -0.77
CA ALA A 423 -8.34 15.58 -1.07
C ALA A 423 -9.41 16.01 -2.09
N VAL A 424 -9.86 17.27 -2.05
CA VAL A 424 -10.86 17.80 -2.99
C VAL A 424 -10.27 18.07 -4.37
N ALA A 425 -9.06 18.62 -4.43
CA ALA A 425 -8.34 18.86 -5.68
C ALA A 425 -8.11 17.54 -6.44
N GLU A 426 -7.62 16.52 -5.74
CA GLU A 426 -7.30 15.21 -6.32
C GLU A 426 -8.55 14.39 -6.71
N LEU A 427 -9.66 14.53 -5.97
CA LEU A 427 -10.93 13.86 -6.31
C LEU A 427 -11.72 14.61 -7.39
N HIS A 428 -11.20 15.72 -7.92
CA HIS A 428 -11.84 16.59 -8.91
C HIS A 428 -13.30 16.98 -8.56
N GLY A 429 -13.61 17.10 -7.27
CA GLY A 429 -14.97 17.40 -6.82
C GLY A 429 -15.23 17.07 -5.35
N PHE A 430 -16.38 17.53 -4.84
CA PHE A 430 -16.79 17.38 -3.45
C PHE A 430 -18.09 16.56 -3.34
N PHE A 431 -17.98 15.29 -2.92
CA PHE A 431 -19.10 14.34 -2.94
C PHE A 431 -19.55 13.93 -1.52
N VAL A 432 -20.74 14.35 -1.11
CA VAL A 432 -21.28 14.15 0.26
C VAL A 432 -22.05 12.82 0.41
N SER A 433 -21.53 11.74 -0.18
CA SER A 433 -22.18 10.42 -0.16
C SER A 433 -21.78 9.55 1.05
N SER A 434 -20.50 9.58 1.43
CA SER A 434 -19.96 8.73 2.51
C SER A 434 -20.22 9.29 3.91
N LEU A 435 -20.40 8.39 4.89
CA LEU A 435 -20.48 8.73 6.33
C LEU A 435 -19.23 9.46 6.81
N HIS A 436 -18.05 9.08 6.31
CA HIS A 436 -16.79 9.76 6.62
C HIS A 436 -16.83 11.24 6.25
N VAL A 437 -17.33 11.57 5.05
CA VAL A 437 -17.44 12.96 4.58
C VAL A 437 -18.45 13.74 5.44
N LYS A 438 -19.58 13.12 5.81
CA LYS A 438 -20.60 13.75 6.68
C LYS A 438 -20.04 14.09 8.07
N PHE A 439 -19.35 13.15 8.73
CA PHE A 439 -18.69 13.42 10.01
C PHE A 439 -17.52 14.40 9.86
N GLY A 440 -16.73 14.31 8.79
CA GLY A 440 -15.64 15.23 8.48
C GLY A 440 -16.13 16.68 8.36
N ILE A 441 -17.17 16.95 7.57
CA ILE A 441 -17.78 18.29 7.43
C ILE A 441 -18.24 18.81 8.80
N ALA A 442 -18.96 18.00 9.57
CA ALA A 442 -19.44 18.40 10.90
C ALA A 442 -18.29 18.73 11.87
N ALA A 443 -17.20 17.94 11.85
CA ALA A 443 -16.01 18.18 12.66
C ALA A 443 -15.29 19.48 12.24
N ILE A 444 -15.09 19.69 10.94
CA ILE A 444 -14.47 20.91 10.37
C ILE A 444 -15.30 22.14 10.73
N PHE A 445 -16.62 22.10 10.56
CA PHE A 445 -17.52 23.19 10.93
C PHE A 445 -17.39 23.54 12.42
N CYS A 446 -17.46 22.55 13.31
CA CYS A 446 -17.30 22.77 14.75
C CYS A 446 -15.91 23.30 15.13
N ALA A 447 -14.86 22.92 14.39
CA ALA A 447 -13.51 23.44 14.58
C ALA A 447 -13.37 24.89 14.11
N CYS A 448 -13.89 25.25 12.93
CA CYS A 448 -13.88 26.62 12.40
C CYS A 448 -14.72 27.60 13.26
N VAL A 449 -15.75 27.11 13.96
CA VAL A 449 -16.48 27.92 14.95
C VAL A 449 -15.61 28.30 16.16
N GLN A 450 -14.58 27.52 16.51
CA GLN A 450 -13.75 27.82 17.70
C GLN A 450 -12.94 29.12 17.59
N PRO A 451 -12.19 29.42 16.51
CA PRO A 451 -11.52 30.72 16.34
C PRO A 451 -12.50 31.91 16.33
N VAL A 452 -13.65 31.78 15.67
CA VAL A 452 -14.68 32.84 15.64
C VAL A 452 -15.21 33.10 17.05
N ASN A 453 -15.52 32.03 17.79
CA ASN A 453 -15.91 32.13 19.20
C ASN A 453 -14.79 32.72 20.06
N ALA A 454 -13.53 32.37 19.82
CA ALA A 454 -12.38 32.91 20.54
C ALA A 454 -12.15 34.41 20.29
N TYR A 455 -12.47 34.91 19.09
CA TYR A 455 -12.46 36.35 18.79
C TYR A 455 -13.55 37.10 19.57
N LEU A 456 -14.74 36.52 19.72
CA LEU A 456 -15.86 37.08 20.48
C LEU A 456 -15.74 36.92 22.01
N ARG A 457 -14.57 36.50 22.52
CA ARG A 457 -14.33 36.21 23.93
C ARG A 457 -14.52 37.45 24.83
N PRO A 458 -15.49 37.45 25.78
CA PRO A 458 -15.67 38.55 26.71
C PRO A 458 -14.43 38.75 27.59
N LYS A 459 -14.18 39.99 28.06
CA LYS A 459 -13.05 40.32 28.95
C LYS A 459 -13.06 39.43 30.20
N LYS A 460 -11.87 39.12 30.73
CA LYS A 460 -11.72 38.45 32.03
C LYS A 460 -12.14 39.44 33.13
N PRO A 461 -12.92 39.05 34.15
CA PRO A 461 -13.18 39.93 35.29
C PRO A 461 -11.91 40.21 36.08
N ASP A 462 -11.87 41.36 36.72
CA ASP A 462 -10.79 41.76 37.63
C ASP A 462 -10.82 40.94 38.92
N HIS A 463 -9.70 40.97 39.67
CA HIS A 463 -9.53 40.16 40.87
C HIS A 463 -10.59 40.52 41.94
N GLY A 464 -11.50 39.58 42.24
CA GLY A 464 -12.56 39.74 43.24
C GLY A 464 -13.94 40.08 42.68
N VAL A 465 -14.07 40.30 41.37
CA VAL A 465 -15.36 40.58 40.71
C VAL A 465 -15.94 39.30 40.09
N GLU A 466 -17.25 39.08 40.23
CA GLU A 466 -17.93 37.95 39.59
C GLU A 466 -17.88 38.02 38.06
N ALA A 467 -17.85 36.86 37.39
CA ALA A 467 -17.85 36.79 35.94
C ALA A 467 -19.23 37.15 35.37
N SER A 468 -19.28 38.00 34.35
CA SER A 468 -20.54 38.33 33.67
C SER A 468 -21.21 37.09 33.07
N SER A 469 -22.55 37.07 33.05
CA SER A 469 -23.32 35.94 32.50
C SER A 469 -22.90 35.57 31.07
N ASN A 470 -22.59 36.58 30.25
CA ASN A 470 -22.08 36.39 28.89
C ASN A 470 -20.73 35.65 28.86
N ARG A 471 -19.84 35.92 29.83
CA ARG A 471 -18.56 35.22 29.95
C ARG A 471 -18.76 33.76 30.37
N ILE A 472 -19.67 33.49 31.29
CA ILE A 472 -19.99 32.13 31.74
C ILE A 472 -20.61 31.31 30.59
N ILE A 473 -21.60 31.86 29.88
CA ILE A 473 -22.22 31.22 28.70
C ILE A 473 -21.16 30.93 27.62
N TRP A 474 -20.27 31.89 27.35
CA TRP A 474 -19.16 31.72 26.41
C TRP A 474 -18.21 30.58 26.81
N GLU A 475 -17.85 30.47 28.10
CA GLU A 475 -16.98 29.39 28.59
C GLU A 475 -17.63 28.00 28.45
N TYR A 476 -18.92 27.86 28.77
CA TYR A 476 -19.66 26.61 28.52
C TYR A 476 -19.75 26.28 27.03
N PHE A 477 -20.13 27.24 26.18
CA PHE A 477 -20.25 27.03 24.74
C PHE A 477 -18.91 26.62 24.11
N HIS A 478 -17.82 27.31 24.45
CA HIS A 478 -16.47 26.98 24.00
C HIS A 478 -16.07 25.54 24.39
N VAL A 479 -16.28 25.14 25.65
CA VAL A 479 -15.90 23.81 26.14
C VAL A 479 -16.77 22.70 25.55
N ILE A 480 -18.08 22.93 25.41
CA ILE A 480 -19.02 21.93 24.87
C ILE A 480 -18.75 21.71 23.38
N VAL A 481 -18.72 22.77 22.56
CA VAL A 481 -18.51 22.64 21.11
C VAL A 481 -17.08 22.17 20.81
N GLY A 482 -16.08 22.63 21.57
CA GLY A 482 -14.69 22.17 21.41
C GLY A 482 -14.50 20.69 21.72
N ARG A 483 -15.13 20.16 22.79
CA ARG A 483 -15.11 18.71 23.08
C ARG A 483 -15.96 17.91 22.11
N GLY A 484 -17.11 18.44 21.70
CA GLY A 484 -17.96 17.84 20.66
C GLY A 484 -17.20 17.66 19.34
N ALA A 485 -16.43 18.67 18.92
CA ALA A 485 -15.60 18.59 17.72
C ALA A 485 -14.62 17.40 17.77
N ILE A 486 -13.96 17.15 18.91
CA ILE A 486 -13.07 15.97 19.07
C ILE A 486 -13.84 14.66 18.92
N VAL A 487 -15.01 14.51 19.54
CA VAL A 487 -15.82 13.28 19.43
C VAL A 487 -16.22 13.01 17.98
N VAL A 488 -16.68 14.04 17.27
CA VAL A 488 -17.05 13.94 15.84
C VAL A 488 -15.81 13.69 14.96
N GLY A 489 -14.66 14.30 15.27
CA GLY A 489 -13.39 14.07 14.59
C GLY A 489 -12.87 12.64 14.75
N ILE A 490 -13.00 12.04 15.95
CA ILE A 490 -12.66 10.63 16.18
C ILE A 490 -13.60 9.71 15.37
N ALA A 491 -14.90 10.00 15.32
CA ALA A 491 -15.84 9.27 14.47
C ALA A 491 -15.49 9.41 12.97
N ALA A 492 -15.05 10.59 12.53
CA ALA A 492 -14.57 10.83 11.17
C ALA A 492 -13.31 10.02 10.84
N LEU A 493 -12.35 9.89 11.76
CA LEU A 493 -11.17 9.04 11.60
C LEU A 493 -11.54 7.56 11.44
N PHE A 494 -12.37 7.00 12.33
CA PHE A 494 -12.77 5.59 12.25
C PHE A 494 -13.59 5.27 11.01
N THR A 495 -14.54 6.13 10.63
CA THR A 495 -15.30 5.97 9.39
C THR A 495 -14.43 6.16 8.15
N GLY A 496 -13.39 7.00 8.21
CA GLY A 496 -12.38 7.15 7.16
C GLY A 496 -11.54 5.88 6.98
N MET A 497 -11.06 5.30 8.08
CA MET A 497 -10.32 4.02 8.06
C MET A 497 -11.17 2.88 7.50
N LYS A 498 -12.45 2.79 7.88
CA LYS A 498 -13.39 1.83 7.29
C LYS A 498 -13.56 2.06 5.78
N HIS A 499 -13.77 3.30 5.35
CA HIS A 499 -13.94 3.65 3.94
C HIS A 499 -12.69 3.34 3.10
N LEU A 500 -11.50 3.55 3.67
CA LEU A 500 -10.22 3.14 3.08
C LEU A 500 -10.13 1.61 2.97
N GLY A 501 -10.51 0.88 4.01
CA GLY A 501 -10.52 -0.59 4.02
C GLY A 501 -11.42 -1.19 2.94
N GLU A 502 -12.66 -0.72 2.86
CA GLU A 502 -13.65 -1.13 1.84
C GLU A 502 -13.16 -0.84 0.42
N ARG A 503 -12.49 0.31 0.19
CA ARG A 503 -12.01 0.72 -1.14
C ARG A 503 -10.71 0.02 -1.58
N TYR A 504 -9.85 -0.39 -0.65
CA TYR A 504 -8.51 -0.87 -0.99
C TYR A 504 -8.24 -2.34 -0.65
N LYS A 505 -9.04 -3.00 0.21
CA LYS A 505 -8.83 -4.39 0.69
C LYS A 505 -7.39 -4.71 1.13
N GLY A 506 -6.66 -3.70 1.61
CA GLY A 506 -5.29 -3.86 2.07
C GLY A 506 -5.26 -4.47 3.46
N GLU A 507 -4.52 -5.56 3.64
CA GLU A 507 -4.34 -6.28 4.92
C GLU A 507 -3.90 -5.32 6.05
N ASN A 508 -3.06 -4.34 5.70
CA ASN A 508 -2.54 -3.31 6.61
C ASN A 508 -3.61 -2.37 7.19
N VAL A 509 -4.79 -2.22 6.56
CA VAL A 509 -5.83 -1.29 7.06
C VAL A 509 -6.43 -1.78 8.38
N HIS A 510 -6.50 -3.11 8.58
CA HIS A 510 -6.91 -3.69 9.85
C HIS A 510 -5.90 -3.38 10.95
N GLY A 511 -4.60 -3.55 10.68
CA GLY A 511 -3.52 -3.21 11.62
C GLY A 511 -3.51 -1.72 12.00
N LEU A 512 -3.65 -0.82 11.03
CA LEU A 512 -3.75 0.63 11.28
C LEU A 512 -5.00 1.00 12.10
N SER A 513 -6.12 0.30 11.89
CA SER A 513 -7.35 0.51 12.68
C SER A 513 -7.16 0.08 14.13
N TRP A 514 -6.48 -1.04 14.39
CA TRP A 514 -6.11 -1.46 15.75
C TRP A 514 -5.13 -0.50 16.42
N ALA A 515 -4.11 -0.02 15.69
CA ALA A 515 -3.20 1.01 16.20
C ALA A 515 -3.94 2.30 16.61
N LEU A 516 -4.95 2.71 15.83
CA LEU A 516 -5.80 3.87 16.15
C LEU A 516 -6.67 3.64 17.41
N ILE A 517 -7.22 2.44 17.58
CA ILE A 517 -7.95 2.07 18.81
C ILE A 517 -7.02 2.14 20.03
N ILE A 518 -5.83 1.53 19.93
CA ILE A 518 -4.82 1.51 21.00
C ILE A 518 -4.39 2.94 21.35
N TRP A 519 -4.16 3.80 20.35
CA TRP A 519 -3.81 5.21 20.56
C TRP A 519 -4.87 5.96 21.40
N PHE A 520 -6.15 5.85 21.03
CA PHE A 520 -7.22 6.51 21.79
C PHE A 520 -7.46 5.89 23.16
N LEU A 521 -7.24 4.58 23.33
CA LEU A 521 -7.27 3.93 24.65
C LEU A 521 -6.16 4.45 25.57
N ILE A 522 -4.92 4.55 25.07
CA ILE A 522 -3.79 5.13 25.82
C ILE A 522 -4.08 6.59 26.19
N GLY A 523 -4.61 7.38 25.25
CA GLY A 523 -5.03 8.77 25.50
C GLY A 523 -6.12 8.89 26.59
N ALA A 524 -7.12 8.00 26.56
CA ALA A 524 -8.18 7.95 27.57
C ALA A 524 -7.63 7.56 28.95
N LEU A 525 -6.79 6.53 29.03
CA LEU A 525 -6.13 6.11 30.27
C LEU A 525 -5.24 7.21 30.86
N LEU A 526 -4.49 7.94 30.01
CA LEU A 526 -3.70 9.10 30.43
C LEU A 526 -4.60 10.20 31.03
N VAL A 527 -5.74 10.51 30.40
CA VAL A 527 -6.71 11.48 30.94
C VAL A 527 -7.28 11.02 32.29
N ILE A 528 -7.66 9.75 32.42
CA ILE A 528 -8.17 9.18 33.67
C ILE A 528 -7.11 9.28 34.77
N TYR A 529 -5.86 8.93 34.49
CA TYR A 529 -4.74 9.03 35.42
C TYR A 529 -4.46 10.47 35.87
N LEU A 530 -4.46 11.43 34.92
CA LEU A 530 -4.26 12.84 35.24
C LEU A 530 -5.40 13.42 36.08
N GLU A 531 -6.65 13.05 35.79
CA GLU A 531 -7.81 13.43 36.61
C GLU A 531 -7.77 12.81 38.00
N TYR A 532 -7.40 11.53 38.12
CA TYR A 532 -7.23 10.86 39.41
C TYR A 532 -6.17 11.56 40.26
N ARG A 533 -5.01 11.88 39.67
CA ARG A 533 -3.90 12.59 40.34
C ARG A 533 -4.29 14.02 40.73
N GLU A 534 -5.09 14.72 39.92
CA GLU A 534 -5.59 16.05 40.24
C GLU A 534 -6.64 16.01 41.36
N ARG A 535 -7.52 14.99 41.39
CA ARG A 535 -8.45 14.75 42.50
C ARG A 535 -7.72 14.44 43.80
N GLN A 536 -6.68 13.59 43.77
CA GLN A 536 -5.84 13.33 44.94
C GLN A 536 -5.19 14.62 45.44
N ARG A 537 -4.51 15.39 44.58
CA ARG A 537 -3.93 16.70 44.95
C ARG A 537 -4.93 17.72 45.51
N ARG A 538 -6.22 17.62 45.20
CA ARG A 538 -7.28 18.43 45.82
C ARG A 538 -7.65 17.90 47.20
N ARG A 539 -7.79 16.58 47.37
CA ARG A 539 -8.03 15.92 48.66
C ARG A 539 -6.90 16.17 49.65
N ASP A 540 -5.65 16.05 49.21
CA ASP A 540 -4.47 16.22 50.07
C ASP A 540 -4.33 17.68 50.53
N ARG A 541 -4.66 18.65 49.68
CA ARG A 541 -4.78 20.07 50.06
C ARG A 541 -5.93 20.35 51.04
N PHE A 542 -7.00 19.56 50.99
CA PHE A 542 -8.12 19.69 51.92
C PHE A 542 -7.77 19.10 53.29
N LEU A 543 -7.16 17.91 53.32
CA LEU A 543 -6.66 17.26 54.53
C LEU A 543 -5.54 18.06 55.20
N GLY A 544 -4.56 18.56 54.43
CA GLY A 544 -3.46 19.39 54.94
C GLY A 544 -3.89 20.75 55.51
N ARG A 545 -5.13 21.20 55.23
CA ARG A 545 -5.70 22.42 55.83
C ARG A 545 -6.46 22.14 57.15
N GLY A 546 -6.74 20.87 57.45
CA GLY A 546 -7.48 20.45 58.64
C GLY A 546 -6.62 20.13 59.87
N ASN A 547 -5.29 20.14 59.75
CA ASN A 547 -4.38 19.68 60.81
C ASN A 547 -3.66 20.86 61.49
N TRP A 548 -4.33 21.52 62.43
CA TRP A 548 -3.70 22.49 63.34
C TRP A 548 -3.38 21.83 64.69
N VAL A 549 -2.06 21.74 64.95
CA VAL A 549 -1.40 21.75 66.27
C VAL A 549 -2.13 21.03 67.42
N LEU A 550 -1.68 19.81 67.73
CA LEU A 550 -1.43 19.46 69.14
C LEU A 550 0.07 19.62 69.37
N GLY A 551 0.46 20.42 70.36
CA GLY A 551 1.86 20.60 70.69
C GLY A 551 2.42 19.39 71.42
N ASN A 552 3.72 19.16 71.24
CA ASN A 552 4.57 18.66 72.32
C ASN A 552 5.91 19.38 72.25
N VAL A 553 6.50 19.57 73.43
CA VAL A 553 7.79 20.19 73.68
C VAL A 553 8.89 19.13 73.51
N GLU A 554 10.15 19.57 73.50
CA GLU A 554 11.41 18.80 73.63
C GLU A 554 12.19 18.54 72.33
N GLU A 555 13.28 19.32 72.25
CA GLU A 555 14.66 18.93 71.88
C GLU A 555 15.06 18.53 70.45
N ASP A 556 16.21 19.10 70.08
CA ASP A 556 17.29 18.57 69.22
C ASP A 556 17.07 18.27 67.73
N ASP A 557 18.00 18.60 66.82
CA ASP A 557 19.12 19.56 66.88
C ASP A 557 19.66 19.79 65.44
N SER A 558 20.69 20.65 65.32
CA SER A 558 21.86 20.49 64.44
C SER A 558 21.93 21.22 63.07
N VAL A 559 22.98 22.06 63.00
CA VAL A 559 23.83 22.50 61.86
C VAL A 559 23.14 23.15 60.64
N ASP A 560 23.16 24.47 60.42
CA ASP A 560 24.31 25.40 60.24
C ASP A 560 25.07 25.22 58.90
N LEU A 561 25.22 26.34 58.16
CA LEU A 561 26.49 26.90 57.65
C LEU A 561 26.27 27.86 56.45
N LEU A 562 26.43 29.17 56.72
CA LEU A 562 27.19 30.19 55.95
C LEU A 562 26.89 30.41 54.43
N ASN A 563 26.99 31.61 53.83
CA ASN A 563 27.57 32.91 54.24
C ASN A 563 26.95 34.08 53.39
N PRO A 564 27.33 35.38 53.54
CA PRO A 564 26.34 36.46 53.65
C PRO A 564 26.71 37.72 52.80
N HIS A 565 26.50 38.92 53.38
CA HIS A 565 26.70 40.29 52.87
C HIS A 565 25.58 40.80 51.94
N HIS A 566 24.99 41.99 52.15
CA HIS A 566 25.34 43.09 53.08
C HIS A 566 24.11 43.77 53.72
N ALA A 567 24.31 44.40 54.88
CA ALA A 567 23.33 45.23 55.62
C ALA A 567 22.91 46.50 54.80
N SER A 568 21.91 47.33 55.17
CA SER A 568 21.43 47.67 56.52
C SER A 568 20.07 48.38 56.53
N ALA A 569 19.34 48.25 57.64
CA ALA A 569 18.38 49.18 58.26
C ALA A 569 17.41 50.03 57.40
N ARG A 570 16.10 49.87 57.68
CA ARG A 570 15.38 50.84 58.54
C ARG A 570 14.09 50.25 59.13
N THR A 571 13.88 50.54 60.41
CA THR A 571 12.65 50.27 61.18
C THR A 571 11.54 51.27 60.83
N GLY A 572 10.27 50.87 60.97
CA GLY A 572 9.15 51.82 60.83
C GLY A 572 7.76 51.21 60.84
N SER A 573 7.07 51.30 62.00
CA SER A 573 5.62 51.27 62.17
C SER A 573 4.85 49.98 61.86
N GLN A 574 4.49 49.25 62.93
CA GLN A 574 3.22 48.52 62.98
C GLN A 574 2.07 49.53 63.06
N ASN A 575 0.94 49.23 62.42
CA ASN A 575 -0.34 49.75 62.90
C ASN A 575 -1.40 48.65 62.82
N SER A 576 -1.94 48.25 63.98
CA SER A 576 -2.86 47.14 64.11
C SER A 576 -4.30 47.59 63.85
N GLY A 577 -4.88 47.15 62.73
CA GLY A 577 -6.32 47.25 62.47
C GLY A 577 -7.01 45.93 62.79
N LEU A 578 -7.48 45.78 64.03
CA LEU A 578 -8.39 44.70 64.41
C LEU A 578 -9.78 44.99 63.83
N MET A 579 -10.30 44.09 63.00
CA MET A 579 -11.73 44.07 62.65
C MET A 579 -12.27 42.67 62.92
N GLU A 580 -12.97 42.58 64.04
CA GLU A 580 -13.72 41.41 64.49
C GLU A 580 -14.96 41.24 63.60
N VAL A 581 -15.15 40.06 63.01
CA VAL A 581 -16.35 39.73 62.23
C VAL A 581 -17.14 38.68 63.00
N GLN A 582 -18.25 39.13 63.57
CA GLN A 582 -19.19 38.35 64.35
C GLN A 582 -19.95 37.37 63.43
N LEU A 583 -19.85 36.07 63.71
CA LEU A 583 -20.56 35.02 62.96
C LEU A 583 -21.89 34.69 63.63
N GLU A 584 -22.98 34.83 62.88
CA GLU A 584 -24.33 34.44 63.29
C GLU A 584 -24.63 33.00 62.83
N PRO A 585 -25.15 32.10 63.69
CA PRO A 585 -25.26 30.67 63.38
C PRO A 585 -26.55 30.29 62.64
N LEU A 586 -26.42 29.35 61.70
CA LEU A 586 -27.53 28.73 60.97
C LEU A 586 -28.45 27.88 61.87
N SER A 587 -29.75 28.15 61.80
CA SER A 587 -30.84 27.18 62.03
C SER A 587 -32.08 27.67 61.26
N ARG A 588 -32.95 26.84 60.68
CA ARG A 588 -33.03 25.37 60.62
C ARG A 588 -33.71 24.94 59.31
#